data_AF-A0AAD5E6B3-F1
#
_entry.id   AF-A0AAD5E6B3-F1
#
_cell.length_a   1.000
_cell.length_b   1.000
_cell.length_c   1.000
_cell.angle_alpha   90.00
_cell.angle_beta   90.00
_cell.angle_gamma   90.00
#
_symmetry.space_group_name_H-M   'P 1'
#
loop_
_entity.id
_entity.type
_entity.pdbx_description
1 polymer ?
#
loop_
_entity_poly.entity_id
_entity_poly.type
_entity_poly.pdbx_seq_one_letter_code
_entity_poly.pdbx_strand_id
1 'polypeptide(L)'
;MCLGQLSGELDAIQCFQKGVELMEKQKKTYDPVSQEAITLGNKIASALCSMTEIYLTDCCFEADAEQKCEQYLETAQLADPKSPEVYQMLASVRLSQVRNDEARAALEHSLQLWSDKDPGDPSIPIYDTRLALVKLLLEVQLYAEAFNVLEGLQKENDQSVDLWYLWGWSYYCLGEEQDLPEEERKHHWEDARDCLETAIKIYNATGADDEAMLQHAQELVHNINAVIPASAPEEEAEDDGEHDLDIDSDDDAMEL
;
A
#
# COMPACT_ATOMS: atom_id res chain seq x y z
N MET A 1 9.25 -28.11 3.68
CA MET A 1 9.64 -27.63 5.01
C MET A 1 10.36 -28.73 5.76
N CYS A 2 11.62 -28.52 6.12
CA CYS A 2 12.33 -29.42 7.01
C CYS A 2 12.19 -28.90 8.45
N LEU A 3 12.11 -29.79 9.45
CA LEU A 3 12.07 -29.43 10.88
C LEU A 3 13.16 -28.42 11.30
N GLY A 4 14.29 -28.38 10.58
CA GLY A 4 15.37 -27.43 10.82
C GLY A 4 15.10 -25.98 10.40
N GLN A 5 14.17 -25.73 9.46
CA GLN A 5 13.67 -24.37 9.21
C GLN A 5 12.81 -23.96 10.41
N LEU A 6 11.73 -24.72 10.68
CA LEU A 6 10.81 -24.53 11.83
C LEU A 6 11.49 -24.31 13.19
N SER A 7 12.62 -24.97 13.44
CA SER A 7 13.39 -24.78 14.68
C SER A 7 13.91 -23.33 14.81
N GLY A 8 14.33 -22.71 13.71
CA GLY A 8 14.84 -21.34 13.70
C GLY A 8 13.78 -20.28 13.95
N GLU A 9 12.58 -20.44 13.39
CA GLU A 9 11.50 -19.46 13.60
C GLU A 9 10.90 -19.57 15.02
N LEU A 10 10.77 -20.78 15.56
CA LEU A 10 10.39 -20.99 16.96
C LEU A 10 11.44 -20.46 17.95
N ASP A 11 12.73 -20.60 17.64
CA ASP A 11 13.81 -20.01 18.43
C ASP A 11 13.74 -18.45 18.39
N ALA A 12 13.40 -17.88 17.23
CA ALA A 12 13.17 -16.44 17.10
C ALA A 12 12.01 -15.96 17.98
N ILE A 13 10.87 -16.69 17.97
CA ILE A 13 9.73 -16.41 18.85
C ILE A 13 10.15 -16.44 20.33
N GLN A 14 10.95 -17.42 20.76
CA GLN A 14 11.43 -17.46 22.15
C GLN A 14 12.31 -16.25 22.50
N CYS A 15 13.12 -15.78 21.56
CA CYS A 15 13.94 -14.58 21.75
C CYS A 15 13.07 -13.33 21.88
N PHE A 16 12.06 -13.18 21.03
CA PHE A 16 11.08 -12.08 21.12
C PHE A 16 10.32 -12.11 22.44
N GLN A 17 9.79 -13.27 22.86
CA GLN A 17 9.08 -13.43 24.13
C GLN A 17 9.94 -12.97 25.31
N LYS A 18 11.20 -13.40 25.36
CA LYS A 18 12.12 -12.97 26.42
C LYS A 18 12.40 -11.47 26.38
N GLY A 19 12.51 -10.88 25.18
CA GLY A 19 12.62 -9.44 24.98
C GLY A 19 11.41 -8.70 25.53
N VAL A 20 10.20 -9.14 25.17
CA VAL A 20 8.93 -8.59 25.66
C VAL A 20 8.85 -8.66 27.17
N GLU A 21 9.16 -9.80 27.79
CA GLU A 21 9.15 -9.96 29.25
C GLU A 21 10.09 -8.96 29.95
N LEU A 22 11.27 -8.72 29.40
CA LEU A 22 12.24 -7.77 29.96
C LEU A 22 11.73 -6.33 29.79
N MET A 23 11.20 -5.99 28.61
CA MET A 23 10.63 -4.67 28.33
C MET A 23 9.40 -4.38 29.20
N GLU A 24 8.53 -5.37 29.45
CA GLU A 24 7.39 -5.21 30.35
C GLU A 24 7.81 -4.97 31.80
N LYS A 25 8.80 -5.72 32.29
CA LYS A 25 9.38 -5.51 33.63
C LYS A 25 9.96 -4.11 33.75
N GLN A 26 10.66 -3.64 32.71
CA GLN A 26 11.22 -2.30 32.67
C GLN A 26 10.14 -1.23 32.59
N LYS A 27 9.10 -1.41 31.76
CA LYS A 27 7.98 -0.48 31.59
C LYS A 27 7.27 -0.22 32.92
N LYS A 28 7.12 -1.25 33.77
CA LYS A 28 6.52 -1.15 35.11
C LYS A 28 7.32 -0.28 36.10
N THR A 29 8.59 0.04 35.80
CA THR A 29 9.42 0.93 36.63
C THR A 29 9.24 2.41 36.30
N TYR A 30 8.58 2.72 35.19
CA TYR A 30 8.30 4.08 34.75
C TYR A 30 6.85 4.46 35.04
N ASP A 31 6.59 5.78 35.08
CA ASP A 31 5.23 6.28 35.07
C ASP A 31 4.54 5.90 33.75
N PRO A 32 3.29 5.40 33.75
CA PRO A 32 2.60 4.98 32.52
C PRO A 32 2.52 6.03 31.41
N VAL A 33 2.55 7.34 31.76
CA VAL A 33 2.51 8.42 30.77
C VAL A 33 3.89 8.96 30.39
N SER A 34 4.98 8.36 30.92
CA SER A 34 6.33 8.78 30.58
C SER A 34 6.70 8.38 29.15
N GLN A 35 7.60 9.15 28.53
CA GLN A 35 8.06 8.86 27.17
C GLN A 35 8.76 7.50 27.08
N GLU A 36 9.45 7.08 28.14
CA GLU A 36 10.10 5.77 28.24
C GLU A 36 9.05 4.64 28.28
N ALA A 37 7.98 4.80 29.06
CA ALA A 37 6.90 3.82 29.11
C ALA A 37 6.17 3.69 27.77
N ILE A 38 5.94 4.81 27.08
CA ILE A 38 5.36 4.85 25.73
C ILE A 38 6.28 4.13 24.74
N THR A 39 7.56 4.52 24.70
CA THR A 39 8.55 3.93 23.79
C THR A 39 8.70 2.42 24.00
N LEU A 40 8.69 1.95 25.25
CA LEU A 40 8.68 0.52 25.56
C LEU A 40 7.37 -0.15 25.11
N GLY A 41 6.23 0.52 25.26
CA GLY A 41 4.94 0.08 24.74
C GLY A 41 4.98 -0.15 23.22
N ASN A 42 5.46 0.83 22.45
CA ASN A 42 5.62 0.71 21.00
C ASN A 42 6.49 -0.51 20.62
N LYS A 43 7.64 -0.68 21.30
CA LYS A 43 8.55 -1.81 21.04
C LYS A 43 7.97 -3.17 21.39
N ILE A 44 7.21 -3.24 22.48
CA ILE A 44 6.49 -4.46 22.87
C ILE A 44 5.45 -4.80 21.81
N ALA A 45 4.64 -3.82 21.38
CA ALA A 45 3.62 -4.01 20.36
C ALA A 45 4.22 -4.49 19.04
N SER A 46 5.28 -3.84 18.55
CA SER A 46 5.97 -4.26 17.32
C SER A 46 6.56 -5.68 17.43
N ALA A 47 7.19 -6.03 18.56
CA ALA A 47 7.67 -7.40 18.77
C ALA A 47 6.54 -8.46 18.76
N LEU A 48 5.37 -8.11 19.30
CA LEU A 48 4.18 -8.97 19.27
C LEU A 48 3.60 -9.09 17.85
N CYS A 49 3.62 -8.01 17.06
CA CYS A 49 3.27 -8.05 15.64
C CYS A 49 4.23 -8.94 14.85
N SER A 50 5.54 -8.84 15.05
CA SER A 50 6.52 -9.72 14.39
C SER A 50 6.32 -11.18 14.76
N MET A 51 6.03 -11.51 16.03
CA MET A 51 5.69 -12.89 16.40
C MET A 51 4.38 -13.36 15.75
N THR A 52 3.39 -12.47 15.62
CA THR A 52 2.12 -12.78 14.93
C THR A 52 2.36 -13.08 13.46
N GLU A 53 3.19 -12.30 12.78
CA GLU A 53 3.59 -12.50 11.39
C GLU A 53 4.23 -13.88 11.18
N ILE A 54 5.18 -14.26 12.04
CA ILE A 54 5.81 -15.59 12.00
C ILE A 54 4.76 -16.72 12.08
N TYR A 55 3.73 -16.58 12.92
CA TYR A 55 2.64 -17.56 12.99
C TYR A 55 1.67 -17.49 11.81
N LEU A 56 1.55 -16.35 11.13
CA LEU A 56 0.76 -16.25 9.89
C LEU A 56 1.49 -16.86 8.68
N THR A 57 2.82 -16.91 8.68
CA THR A 57 3.63 -17.39 7.55
C THR A 57 4.29 -18.72 7.84
N ASP A 58 5.37 -18.73 8.62
CA ASP A 58 6.30 -19.86 8.74
C ASP A 58 5.80 -20.93 9.71
N CYS A 59 5.13 -20.51 10.78
CA CYS A 59 4.56 -21.39 11.80
C CYS A 59 3.03 -21.57 11.66
N CYS A 60 2.45 -21.29 10.49
CA CYS A 60 1.00 -21.35 10.26
C CYS A 60 0.38 -22.75 10.38
N PHE A 61 1.19 -23.81 10.37
CA PHE A 61 0.75 -25.20 10.56
C PHE A 61 0.77 -25.66 12.03
N GLU A 62 1.24 -24.83 12.96
CA GLU A 62 1.20 -25.15 14.38
C GLU A 62 -0.23 -25.16 14.91
N ALA A 63 -0.56 -26.14 15.75
CA ALA A 63 -1.93 -26.35 16.22
C ALA A 63 -2.46 -25.19 17.08
N ASP A 64 -1.58 -24.39 17.66
CA ASP A 64 -1.91 -23.21 18.45
C ASP A 64 -1.64 -21.88 17.73
N ALA A 65 -1.29 -21.89 16.43
CA ALA A 65 -0.90 -20.68 15.68
C ALA A 65 -1.97 -19.56 15.77
N GLU A 66 -3.22 -19.88 15.47
CA GLU A 66 -4.33 -18.93 15.55
C GLU A 66 -4.52 -18.38 16.97
N GLN A 67 -4.46 -19.26 17.98
CA GLN A 67 -4.59 -18.86 19.38
C GLN A 67 -3.44 -17.92 19.79
N LYS A 68 -2.22 -18.17 19.31
CA LYS A 68 -1.06 -17.32 19.56
C LYS A 68 -1.21 -15.95 18.91
N CYS A 69 -1.64 -15.89 17.65
CA CYS A 69 -1.92 -14.62 16.96
C CYS A 69 -2.92 -13.76 17.75
N GLU A 70 -4.05 -14.31 18.19
CA GLU A 70 -5.05 -13.57 18.97
C GLU A 70 -4.47 -13.07 20.30
N GLN A 71 -3.72 -13.91 21.04
CA GLN A 71 -3.11 -13.53 22.31
C GLN A 71 -2.07 -12.41 22.15
N TYR A 72 -1.24 -12.50 21.11
CA TYR A 72 -0.23 -11.49 20.85
C TYR A 72 -0.85 -10.16 20.44
N LEU A 73 -1.89 -10.18 19.59
CA LEU A 73 -2.59 -8.98 19.17
C LEU A 73 -3.35 -8.31 20.31
N GLU A 74 -4.06 -9.06 21.16
CA GLU A 74 -4.71 -8.49 22.36
C GLU A 74 -3.68 -7.80 23.26
N THR A 75 -2.53 -8.45 23.47
CA THR A 75 -1.44 -7.88 24.26
C THR A 75 -0.81 -6.65 23.59
N ALA A 76 -0.65 -6.67 22.27
CA ALA A 76 -0.06 -5.58 21.50
C ALA A 76 -0.95 -4.33 21.55
N GLN A 77 -2.27 -4.50 21.40
CA GLN A 77 -3.25 -3.42 21.53
C GLN A 77 -3.22 -2.78 22.93
N LEU A 78 -3.08 -3.58 23.98
CA LEU A 78 -2.92 -3.05 25.34
C LEU A 78 -1.58 -2.35 25.55
N ALA A 79 -0.52 -2.82 24.88
CA ALA A 79 0.82 -2.25 25.00
C ALA A 79 0.93 -0.89 24.32
N ASP A 80 0.32 -0.74 23.14
CA ASP A 80 0.26 0.48 22.35
C ASP A 80 -1.05 0.61 21.54
N PRO A 81 -2.09 1.22 22.12
CA PRO A 81 -3.40 1.38 21.46
C PRO A 81 -3.39 2.31 20.25
N LYS A 82 -2.29 3.05 20.00
CA LYS A 82 -2.17 4.04 18.93
C LYS A 82 -1.22 3.60 17.81
N SER A 83 -0.85 2.32 17.77
CA SER A 83 0.03 1.78 16.72
C SER A 83 -0.76 1.41 15.46
N PRO A 84 -0.54 2.05 14.30
CA PRO A 84 -1.15 1.64 13.04
C PRO A 84 -0.77 0.20 12.64
N GLU A 85 0.46 -0.22 12.96
CA GLU A 85 1.01 -1.57 12.70
C GLU A 85 0.18 -2.66 13.39
N VAL A 86 -0.24 -2.43 14.64
CA VAL A 86 -1.05 -3.40 15.40
C VAL A 86 -2.38 -3.66 14.70
N TYR A 87 -3.03 -2.60 14.22
CA TYR A 87 -4.32 -2.73 13.54
C TYR A 87 -4.19 -3.29 12.11
N GLN A 88 -3.08 -3.03 11.42
CA GLN A 88 -2.77 -3.68 10.14
C GLN A 88 -2.52 -5.18 10.33
N MET A 89 -1.74 -5.57 11.34
CA MET A 89 -1.53 -6.98 11.67
C MET A 89 -2.82 -7.67 12.12
N LEU A 90 -3.67 -6.98 12.89
CA LEU A 90 -5.00 -7.47 13.23
C LEU A 90 -5.85 -7.71 11.98
N ALA A 91 -5.82 -6.80 10.99
CA ALA A 91 -6.51 -7.00 9.74
C ALA A 91 -6.00 -8.24 8.99
N SER A 92 -4.68 -8.45 8.92
CA SER A 92 -4.08 -9.67 8.34
C SER A 92 -4.57 -10.96 9.01
N VAL A 93 -4.67 -10.97 10.35
CA VAL A 93 -5.24 -12.12 11.08
C VAL A 93 -6.73 -12.30 10.80
N ARG A 94 -7.50 -11.20 10.71
CA ARG A 94 -8.94 -11.29 10.38
C ARG A 94 -9.17 -11.78 8.96
N LEU A 95 -8.34 -11.39 8.00
CA LEU A 95 -8.37 -11.90 6.63
C LEU A 95 -8.08 -13.41 6.57
N SER A 96 -7.06 -13.90 7.28
CA SER A 96 -6.75 -15.34 7.33
C SER A 96 -7.86 -16.17 8.00
N GLN A 97 -8.65 -15.55 8.89
CA GLN A 97 -9.85 -16.13 9.50
C GLN A 97 -11.12 -15.97 8.67
N VAL A 98 -11.05 -15.35 7.48
CA VAL A 98 -12.21 -15.04 6.62
C VAL A 98 -13.23 -14.12 7.32
N ARG A 99 -12.75 -13.19 8.15
CA ARG A 99 -13.54 -12.19 8.90
C ARG A 99 -13.36 -10.79 8.29
N ASN A 100 -13.76 -10.65 7.02
CA ASN A 100 -13.49 -9.46 6.20
C ASN A 100 -14.04 -8.15 6.81
N ASP A 101 -15.23 -8.16 7.42
CA ASP A 101 -15.80 -6.96 8.04
C ASP A 101 -14.96 -6.46 9.22
N GLU A 102 -14.38 -7.37 9.99
CA GLU A 102 -13.49 -7.02 11.10
C GLU A 102 -12.11 -6.57 10.61
N ALA A 103 -11.62 -7.16 9.51
CA ALA A 103 -10.41 -6.68 8.85
C ALA A 103 -10.59 -5.24 8.37
N ARG A 104 -11.73 -4.94 7.73
CA ARG A 104 -12.10 -3.59 7.30
C ARG A 104 -12.11 -2.61 8.46
N ALA A 105 -12.80 -2.94 9.55
CA ALA A 105 -12.85 -2.09 10.74
C ALA A 105 -11.47 -1.83 11.36
N ALA A 106 -10.59 -2.84 11.35
CA ALA A 106 -9.22 -2.69 11.83
C ALA A 106 -8.39 -1.76 10.92
N LEU A 107 -8.51 -1.88 9.58
CA LEU A 107 -7.81 -1.02 8.62
C LEU A 107 -8.29 0.42 8.69
N GLU A 108 -9.60 0.66 8.78
CA GLU A 108 -10.17 1.99 8.99
C GLU A 108 -9.62 2.63 10.27
N HIS A 109 -9.54 1.86 11.36
CA HIS A 109 -8.95 2.35 12.60
C HIS A 109 -7.46 2.66 12.45
N SER A 110 -6.70 1.82 11.72
CA SER A 110 -5.29 2.10 11.40
C SER A 110 -5.15 3.44 10.68
N LEU A 111 -5.95 3.68 9.65
CA LEU A 111 -5.93 4.93 8.86
C LEU A 111 -6.26 6.16 9.71
N GLN A 112 -7.24 6.08 10.61
CA GLN A 112 -7.62 7.19 11.50
C GLN A 112 -6.47 7.69 12.39
N LEU A 113 -5.46 6.85 12.64
CA LEU A 113 -4.32 7.22 13.49
C LEU A 113 -3.35 8.19 12.80
N TRP A 114 -3.28 8.17 11.46
CA TRP A 114 -2.20 8.86 10.73
C TRP A 114 -2.59 9.53 9.39
N SER A 115 -3.73 9.20 8.76
CA SER A 115 -4.08 9.69 7.42
C SER A 115 -4.28 11.21 7.32
N ASP A 116 -4.78 11.86 8.38
CA ASP A 116 -4.99 13.32 8.43
C ASP A 116 -3.75 14.09 8.94
N LYS A 117 -2.57 13.46 8.99
CA LYS A 117 -1.35 14.08 9.51
C LYS A 117 -0.59 14.83 8.42
N ASP A 118 0.09 15.90 8.83
CA ASP A 118 0.97 16.64 7.93
C ASP A 118 2.16 15.76 7.50
N PRO A 119 2.65 15.91 6.26
CA PRO A 119 3.83 15.19 5.78
C PRO A 119 5.03 15.35 6.74
N GLY A 120 5.64 14.23 7.11
CA GLY A 120 6.77 14.19 8.05
C GLY A 120 6.39 14.00 9.52
N ASP A 121 5.10 13.90 9.86
CA ASP A 121 4.67 13.48 11.19
C ASP A 121 5.18 12.05 11.50
N PRO A 122 5.80 11.82 12.68
CA PRO A 122 6.39 10.52 13.02
C PRO A 122 5.38 9.38 13.20
N SER A 123 4.07 9.67 13.25
CA SER A 123 3.02 8.65 13.29
C SER A 123 2.66 8.10 11.92
N ILE A 124 3.09 8.76 10.83
CA ILE A 124 2.90 8.25 9.46
C ILE A 124 3.81 7.02 9.28
N PRO A 125 3.26 5.85 8.91
CA PRO A 125 4.08 4.67 8.65
C PRO A 125 5.08 4.91 7.53
N ILE A 126 6.23 4.22 7.58
CA ILE A 126 7.25 4.31 6.54
C ILE A 126 6.71 3.81 5.19
N TYR A 127 7.39 4.20 4.11
CA TYR A 127 6.98 3.95 2.73
C TYR A 127 6.56 2.49 2.47
N ASP A 128 7.41 1.53 2.81
CA ASP A 128 7.16 0.10 2.56
C ASP A 128 5.96 -0.43 3.36
N THR A 129 5.74 0.08 4.56
CA THR A 129 4.56 -0.27 5.38
C THR A 129 3.28 0.26 4.75
N ARG A 130 3.32 1.45 4.16
CA ARG A 130 2.17 2.00 3.41
C ARG A 130 1.91 1.23 2.11
N LEU A 131 2.94 0.75 1.41
CA LEU A 131 2.75 -0.17 0.27
C LEU A 131 2.08 -1.49 0.70
N ALA A 132 2.52 -2.08 1.81
CA ALA A 132 1.89 -3.28 2.36
C ALA A 132 0.43 -3.04 2.77
N LEU A 133 0.13 -1.88 3.36
CA LEU A 133 -1.24 -1.48 3.71
C LEU A 133 -2.15 -1.41 2.48
N VAL A 134 -1.67 -0.88 1.33
CA VAL A 134 -2.47 -0.83 0.10
C VAL A 134 -2.95 -2.22 -0.30
N LYS A 135 -2.08 -3.25 -0.20
CA LYS A 135 -2.47 -4.65 -0.49
C LYS A 135 -3.63 -5.12 0.40
N LEU A 136 -3.59 -4.81 1.69
CA LEU A 136 -4.66 -5.14 2.64
C LEU A 136 -5.97 -4.38 2.32
N LEU A 137 -5.87 -3.10 1.96
CA LEU A 137 -7.04 -2.29 1.59
C LEU A 137 -7.74 -2.84 0.35
N LEU A 138 -6.98 -3.28 -0.66
CA LEU A 138 -7.53 -3.91 -1.85
C LEU A 138 -8.22 -5.24 -1.55
N GLU A 139 -7.66 -6.04 -0.65
CA GLU A 139 -8.26 -7.32 -0.25
C GLU A 139 -9.64 -7.16 0.42
N VAL A 140 -9.89 -6.02 1.08
CA VAL A 140 -11.20 -5.65 1.65
C VAL A 140 -12.00 -4.64 0.81
N GLN A 141 -11.58 -4.38 -0.42
CA GLN A 141 -12.22 -3.47 -1.38
C GLN A 141 -12.37 -2.02 -0.89
N LEU A 142 -11.46 -1.54 -0.04
CA LEU A 142 -11.35 -0.14 0.37
C LEU A 142 -10.53 0.67 -0.65
N TYR A 143 -11.06 0.78 -1.87
CA TYR A 143 -10.33 1.39 -3.00
C TYR A 143 -10.06 2.89 -2.82
N ALA A 144 -11.02 3.65 -2.27
CA ALA A 144 -10.86 5.09 -2.06
C ALA A 144 -9.71 5.39 -1.08
N GLU A 145 -9.66 4.62 0.01
CA GLU A 145 -8.58 4.68 0.99
C GLU A 145 -7.25 4.24 0.38
N ALA A 146 -7.24 3.20 -0.45
CA ALA A 146 -6.04 2.74 -1.16
C ALA A 146 -5.46 3.86 -2.04
N PHE A 147 -6.30 4.55 -2.83
CA PHE A 147 -5.84 5.69 -3.66
C PHE A 147 -5.31 6.85 -2.83
N ASN A 148 -5.92 7.18 -1.69
CA ASN A 148 -5.41 8.22 -0.80
C ASN A 148 -3.99 7.88 -0.29
N VAL A 149 -3.75 6.62 0.08
CA VAL A 149 -2.41 6.16 0.51
C VAL A 149 -1.43 6.21 -0.65
N LEU A 150 -1.83 5.73 -1.83
CA LEU A 150 -1.02 5.73 -3.05
C LEU A 150 -0.62 7.15 -3.47
N GLU A 151 -1.52 8.13 -3.39
CA GLU A 151 -1.21 9.54 -3.70
C GLU A 151 -0.12 10.11 -2.78
N GLY A 152 -0.18 9.78 -1.49
CA GLY A 152 0.88 10.13 -0.55
C GLY A 152 2.21 9.49 -0.90
N LEU A 153 2.21 8.22 -1.30
CA LEU A 153 3.41 7.48 -1.70
C LEU A 153 4.03 8.04 -2.98
N GLN A 154 3.25 8.37 -4.00
CA GLN A 154 3.76 8.96 -5.25
C GLN A 154 4.41 10.32 -5.03
N LYS A 155 3.83 11.16 -4.17
CA LYS A 155 4.43 12.46 -3.81
C LYS A 155 5.79 12.30 -3.12
N GLU A 156 6.01 11.19 -2.42
CA GLU A 156 7.25 10.89 -1.72
C GLU A 156 8.30 10.24 -2.62
N ASN A 157 7.89 9.29 -3.46
CA ASN A 157 8.75 8.60 -4.42
C ASN A 157 7.92 8.01 -5.58
N ASP A 158 8.06 8.59 -6.76
CA ASP A 158 7.40 8.15 -8.00
C ASP A 158 8.24 7.16 -8.83
N GLN A 159 9.42 6.75 -8.35
CA GLN A 159 10.30 5.78 -9.01
C GLN A 159 10.18 4.36 -8.42
N SER A 160 9.09 4.08 -7.69
CA SER A 160 8.80 2.76 -7.14
C SER A 160 7.98 1.92 -8.12
N VAL A 161 8.46 0.71 -8.46
CA VAL A 161 7.71 -0.23 -9.29
C VAL A 161 6.45 -0.70 -8.56
N ASP A 162 6.55 -1.08 -7.28
CA ASP A 162 5.44 -1.50 -6.43
C ASP A 162 4.32 -0.47 -6.36
N LEU A 163 4.68 0.82 -6.23
CA LEU A 163 3.71 1.92 -6.20
C LEU A 163 2.83 1.91 -7.46
N TRP A 164 3.46 1.98 -8.63
CA TRP A 164 2.74 2.07 -9.90
C TRP A 164 1.99 0.78 -10.23
N TYR A 165 2.56 -0.37 -9.87
CA TYR A 165 1.88 -1.65 -9.99
C TYR A 165 0.62 -1.69 -9.13
N LEU A 166 0.69 -1.33 -7.84
CA LEU A 166 -0.46 -1.34 -6.95
C LEU A 166 -1.51 -0.30 -7.35
N TRP A 167 -1.08 0.86 -7.87
CA TRP A 167 -1.98 1.87 -8.40
C TRP A 167 -2.76 1.35 -9.61
N GLY A 168 -2.04 0.74 -10.56
CA GLY A 168 -2.66 0.12 -11.74
C GLY A 168 -3.55 -1.06 -11.39
N TRP A 169 -3.14 -1.90 -10.43
CA TRP A 169 -3.94 -3.01 -9.93
C TRP A 169 -5.23 -2.53 -9.26
N SER A 170 -5.18 -1.43 -8.50
CA SER A 170 -6.36 -0.81 -7.87
C SER A 170 -7.40 -0.40 -8.92
N TYR A 171 -6.96 0.27 -9.98
CA TYR A 171 -7.84 0.62 -11.10
C TYR A 171 -8.34 -0.60 -11.87
N TYR A 172 -7.49 -1.61 -12.08
CA TYR A 172 -7.90 -2.84 -12.74
C TYR A 172 -9.03 -3.54 -11.97
N CYS A 173 -8.92 -3.64 -10.64
CA CYS A 173 -9.98 -4.18 -9.79
C CYS A 173 -11.29 -3.39 -9.91
N LEU A 174 -11.24 -2.05 -9.91
CA LEU A 174 -12.43 -1.23 -10.16
C LEU A 174 -13.04 -1.48 -11.55
N GLY A 175 -12.21 -1.68 -12.57
CA GLY A 175 -12.68 -2.07 -13.90
C GLY A 175 -13.37 -3.45 -13.94
N GLU A 176 -13.10 -4.33 -12.98
CA GLU A 176 -13.77 -5.64 -12.85
C GLU A 176 -15.11 -5.56 -12.08
N GLU A 177 -15.41 -4.45 -11.40
CA GLU A 177 -16.64 -4.28 -10.61
C GLU A 177 -17.87 -4.21 -11.53
N GLN A 178 -18.65 -5.29 -11.57
CA GLN A 178 -19.78 -5.44 -12.50
C GLN A 178 -20.96 -4.50 -12.22
N ASP A 179 -21.01 -3.93 -11.01
CA ASP A 179 -22.04 -2.96 -10.61
C ASP A 179 -21.78 -1.57 -11.20
N LEU A 180 -20.58 -1.29 -11.71
CA LEU A 180 -20.25 -0.03 -12.37
C LEU A 180 -20.69 -0.02 -13.84
N PRO A 181 -21.11 1.15 -14.39
CA PRO A 181 -21.38 1.33 -15.81
C PRO A 181 -20.19 0.90 -16.68
N GLU A 182 -20.47 0.30 -17.85
CA GLU A 182 -19.43 -0.20 -18.75
C GLU A 182 -18.40 0.88 -19.14
N GLU A 183 -18.83 2.10 -19.39
CA GLU A 183 -17.94 3.21 -19.75
C GLU A 183 -17.04 3.64 -18.58
N GLU A 184 -17.53 3.58 -17.34
CA GLU A 184 -16.72 3.86 -16.14
C GLU A 184 -15.69 2.76 -15.89
N ARG A 185 -16.10 1.49 -16.08
CA ARG A 185 -15.17 0.35 -16.03
C ARG A 185 -14.08 0.46 -17.08
N LYS A 186 -14.42 0.89 -18.29
CA LYS A 186 -13.44 1.11 -19.36
C LYS A 186 -12.45 2.21 -19.01
N HIS A 187 -12.93 3.32 -18.48
CA HIS A 187 -12.07 4.41 -18.02
C HIS A 187 -11.08 3.93 -16.94
N HIS A 188 -11.53 3.16 -15.95
CA HIS A 188 -10.64 2.55 -14.97
C HIS A 188 -9.59 1.63 -15.61
N TRP A 189 -9.95 0.83 -16.62
CA TRP A 189 -8.95 0.03 -17.33
C TRP A 189 -7.95 0.86 -18.14
N GLU A 190 -8.34 2.01 -18.68
CA GLU A 190 -7.40 2.95 -19.31
C GLU A 190 -6.40 3.48 -18.29
N ASP A 191 -6.87 3.98 -17.14
CA ASP A 191 -6.01 4.45 -16.05
C ASP A 191 -5.10 3.33 -15.50
N ALA A 192 -5.63 2.12 -15.41
CA ALA A 192 -4.87 0.93 -15.01
C ALA A 192 -3.71 0.67 -15.96
N ARG A 193 -3.96 0.72 -17.28
CA ARG A 193 -2.92 0.51 -18.31
C ARG A 193 -1.80 1.53 -18.16
N ASP A 194 -2.13 2.80 -18.00
CA ASP A 194 -1.12 3.87 -17.92
C ASP A 194 -0.21 3.71 -16.69
N CYS A 195 -0.79 3.34 -15.55
CA CYS A 195 -0.03 3.01 -14.34
C CYS A 195 0.86 1.77 -14.52
N LEU A 196 0.31 0.68 -15.07
CA LEU A 196 1.03 -0.58 -15.26
C LEU A 196 2.16 -0.45 -16.28
N GLU A 197 1.96 0.29 -17.36
CA GLU A 197 3.03 0.61 -18.32
C GLU A 197 4.13 1.43 -17.67
N THR A 198 3.79 2.35 -16.77
CA THR A 198 4.77 3.11 -15.98
C THR A 198 5.57 2.18 -15.06
N ALA A 199 4.91 1.24 -14.37
CA ALA A 199 5.58 0.22 -13.56
C ALA A 199 6.57 -0.61 -14.39
N ILE A 200 6.16 -1.08 -15.57
CA ILE A 200 7.00 -1.85 -16.50
C ILE A 200 8.20 -1.01 -16.98
N LYS A 201 7.99 0.27 -17.33
CA LYS A 201 9.07 1.17 -17.75
C LYS A 201 10.11 1.35 -16.64
N ILE A 202 9.68 1.58 -15.39
CA ILE A 202 10.57 1.73 -14.24
C ILE A 202 11.31 0.42 -13.92
N TYR A 203 10.63 -0.72 -13.97
CA TYR A 203 11.26 -2.04 -13.77
C TYR A 203 12.44 -2.25 -14.72
N ASN A 204 12.22 -1.99 -16.02
CA ASN A 204 13.26 -2.14 -17.05
C ASN A 204 14.42 -1.15 -16.88
N ALA A 205 14.16 0.04 -16.34
CA ALA A 205 15.17 1.07 -16.12
C ALA A 205 16.01 0.81 -14.85
N THR A 206 15.39 0.27 -13.80
CA THR A 206 16.01 0.09 -12.47
C THR A 206 16.62 -1.29 -12.26
N GLY A 207 16.15 -2.30 -13.00
CA GLY A 207 16.57 -3.69 -12.82
C GLY A 207 16.04 -4.31 -11.53
N ALA A 208 14.79 -3.98 -11.17
CA ALA A 208 14.08 -4.62 -10.05
C ALA A 208 14.01 -6.15 -10.24
N ASP A 209 13.83 -6.90 -9.15
CA ASP A 209 14.01 -8.35 -9.09
C ASP A 209 12.70 -9.16 -9.00
N ASP A 210 11.55 -8.51 -8.82
CA ASP A 210 10.24 -9.17 -8.78
C ASP A 210 9.69 -9.44 -10.20
N GLU A 211 10.21 -10.49 -10.81
CA GLU A 211 9.79 -10.96 -12.13
C GLU A 211 8.31 -11.40 -12.17
N ALA A 212 7.75 -11.87 -11.04
CA ALA A 212 6.36 -12.28 -10.98
C ALA A 212 5.42 -11.06 -11.07
N MET A 213 5.76 -9.97 -10.37
CA MET A 213 5.05 -8.70 -10.50
C MET A 213 5.13 -8.14 -11.92
N LEU A 214 6.31 -8.21 -12.57
CA LEU A 214 6.45 -7.78 -13.96
C LEU A 214 5.53 -8.57 -14.90
N GLN A 215 5.55 -9.90 -14.80
CA GLN A 215 4.73 -10.77 -15.63
C GLN A 215 3.25 -10.47 -15.45
N HIS A 216 2.80 -10.31 -14.21
CA HIS A 216 1.42 -9.96 -13.93
C HIS A 216 1.04 -8.59 -14.51
N ALA A 217 1.87 -7.56 -14.35
CA ALA A 217 1.62 -6.25 -14.96
C ALA A 217 1.46 -6.33 -16.49
N GLN A 218 2.30 -7.14 -17.16
CA GLN A 218 2.20 -7.37 -18.60
C GLN A 218 0.92 -8.12 -19.00
N GLU A 219 0.52 -9.12 -18.23
CA GLU A 219 -0.74 -9.85 -18.43
C GLU A 219 -1.95 -8.93 -18.33
N LEU A 220 -1.97 -8.03 -17.34
CA LEU A 220 -3.07 -7.08 -17.16
C LEU A 220 -3.15 -6.08 -18.31
N VAL A 221 -2.02 -5.51 -18.73
CA VAL A 221 -1.97 -4.64 -19.91
C VAL A 221 -2.46 -5.37 -21.16
N HIS A 222 -2.08 -6.65 -21.33
CA HIS A 222 -2.58 -7.46 -22.44
C HIS A 222 -4.10 -7.65 -22.39
N ASN A 223 -4.65 -7.97 -21.21
CA ASN A 223 -6.09 -8.15 -21.01
C ASN A 223 -6.87 -6.87 -21.28
N ILE A 224 -6.38 -5.72 -20.78
CA ILE A 224 -6.97 -4.41 -21.05
C ILE A 224 -6.97 -4.14 -22.56
N ASN A 225 -5.84 -4.32 -23.24
CA ASN A 225 -5.70 -4.05 -24.67
C ASN A 225 -6.59 -4.93 -25.56
N ALA A 226 -7.00 -6.11 -25.08
CA ALA A 226 -7.95 -6.97 -25.77
C ALA A 226 -9.39 -6.41 -25.76
N VAL A 227 -9.72 -5.56 -24.79
CA VAL A 227 -11.04 -4.93 -24.63
C VAL A 227 -11.03 -3.47 -25.09
N ILE A 228 -9.98 -2.74 -24.73
CA ILE A 228 -9.75 -1.33 -25.03
C ILE A 228 -8.39 -1.21 -25.72
N PRO A 229 -8.36 -1.23 -27.06
CA PRO A 229 -7.13 -1.00 -27.79
C PRO A 229 -6.46 0.31 -27.35
N ALA A 230 -5.13 0.34 -27.35
CA ALA A 230 -4.41 1.59 -27.14
C ALA A 230 -4.90 2.63 -28.15
N SER A 231 -5.37 3.77 -27.65
CA SER A 231 -5.56 4.95 -28.47
C SER A 231 -4.22 5.25 -29.13
N ALA A 232 -4.20 5.42 -30.45
CA ALA A 232 -2.99 5.91 -31.12
C ALA A 232 -2.57 7.19 -30.38
N PRO A 233 -1.26 7.40 -30.11
CA PRO A 233 -0.83 8.65 -29.52
C PRO A 233 -1.44 9.76 -30.36
N GLU A 234 -2.20 10.65 -29.73
CA GLU A 234 -2.62 11.88 -30.37
C GLU A 234 -1.31 12.50 -30.87
N GLU A 235 -1.11 12.47 -32.19
CA GLU A 235 -0.05 13.25 -32.81
C GLU A 235 -0.30 14.65 -32.27
N GLU A 236 0.62 15.15 -31.44
CA GLU A 236 0.64 16.56 -31.10
C GLU A 236 0.58 17.26 -32.43
N ALA A 237 -0.59 17.82 -32.75
CA ALA A 237 -0.77 18.55 -33.99
C ALA A 237 0.25 19.68 -33.90
N GLU A 238 1.35 19.54 -34.62
CA GLU A 238 2.28 20.63 -34.86
C GLU A 238 1.40 21.75 -35.41
N ASP A 239 1.18 22.76 -34.57
CA ASP A 239 0.62 24.04 -34.94
C ASP A 239 1.59 24.68 -35.93
N ASP A 240 1.54 24.20 -37.18
CA ASP A 240 2.23 24.78 -38.32
C ASP A 240 1.45 26.06 -38.67
N GLY A 241 1.67 27.07 -37.84
CA GLY A 241 1.16 28.42 -38.00
C GLY A 241 1.81 29.11 -39.19
N GLU A 242 1.60 28.60 -40.40
CA GLU A 242 1.69 29.40 -41.62
C GLU A 242 0.49 30.34 -41.66
N HIS A 243 0.59 31.48 -40.96
CA HIS A 243 -0.28 32.61 -41.22
C HIS A 243 0.42 33.58 -42.18
N ASP A 244 0.48 33.17 -43.45
CA ASP A 244 0.77 34.07 -44.56
C ASP A 244 -0.53 34.75 -44.99
N LEU A 245 -0.70 36.03 -44.62
CA LEU A 245 -1.71 36.90 -45.20
C LEU A 245 -1.11 38.29 -45.45
N ASP A 246 -0.32 38.36 -46.53
CA ASP A 246 -0.16 39.59 -47.31
C ASP A 246 -1.52 40.00 -47.89
N ILE A 247 -2.08 41.12 -47.41
CA ILE A 247 -2.90 42.01 -48.24
C ILE A 247 -2.48 43.46 -48.01
N ASP A 248 -1.93 44.02 -49.08
CA ASP A 248 -1.45 45.37 -49.30
C ASP A 248 -2.55 46.46 -49.24
N SER A 249 -2.10 47.66 -48.85
CA SER A 249 -2.38 48.98 -49.45
C SER A 249 -3.62 49.83 -49.06
N ASP A 250 -3.25 51.01 -48.55
CA ASP A 250 -3.78 52.39 -48.70
C ASP A 250 -5.12 52.79 -48.03
N ASP A 251 -5.07 53.79 -47.14
CA ASP A 251 -5.36 55.19 -47.53
C ASP A 251 -5.06 56.22 -46.41
N ASP A 252 -4.78 57.44 -46.86
CA ASP A 252 -4.36 58.70 -46.24
C ASP A 252 -4.85 59.12 -44.84
N ALA A 253 -3.96 59.80 -44.09
CA ALA A 253 -4.09 61.24 -43.83
C ALA A 253 -3.01 61.76 -42.86
N MET A 254 -2.05 62.50 -43.39
CA MET A 254 -1.28 63.49 -42.64
C MET A 254 -2.17 64.69 -42.30
N GLU A 255 -2.24 65.10 -41.04
CA GLU A 255 -2.36 66.51 -40.70
C GLU A 255 -1.36 66.88 -39.58
N LEU A 256 -0.70 68.01 -39.84
CA LEU A 256 0.31 68.71 -39.06
C LEU A 256 -0.28 69.40 -37.82
#